data_AF-A0A1E4B4K4-F1
#
_entry.id   AF-A0A1E4B4K4-F1
#
_cell.length_a   1.000
_cell.length_b   1.000
_cell.length_c   1.000
_cell.angle_alpha   90.00
_cell.angle_beta   90.00
_cell.angle_gamma   90.00
#
_symmetry.space_group_name_H-M   'P 1'
#
loop_
_entity.id
_entity.type
_entity.pdbx_description
1 polymer ?
#
loop_
_entity_poly.entity_id
_entity_poly.type
_entity_poly.pdbx_seq_one_letter_code
_entity_poly.pdbx_strand_id
1 'polypeptide(L)'
;MANITPYGLRMPPDLKEALDASARQNGRSLNSEIVARLQQSIEADQTVPDFVTPELYQQVKVLGQELEGLRAQVRALEIRTSGQG
;
A
#
# COMPACT_ATOMS: atom_id res chain seq x y z
N MET A 1 29.85 1.68 5.75
CA MET A 1 29.22 1.27 4.47
C MET A 1 28.44 0.00 4.74
N ALA A 2 27.13 -0.04 4.53
CA ALA A 2 26.36 -1.27 4.69
C ALA A 2 26.83 -2.29 3.63
N ASN A 3 27.18 -3.50 4.07
CA ASN A 3 27.54 -4.59 3.16
C ASN A 3 26.25 -5.22 2.63
N ILE A 4 25.78 -4.76 1.48
CA ILE A 4 24.57 -5.27 0.85
C ILE A 4 24.97 -6.48 -0.01
N THR A 5 24.46 -7.67 0.32
CA THR A 5 24.73 -8.87 -0.47
C THR A 5 24.13 -8.72 -1.87
N PRO A 6 24.89 -8.99 -2.95
CA PRO A 6 24.36 -8.92 -4.32
C PRO A 6 23.17 -9.87 -4.50
N TYR A 7 22.06 -9.36 -5.01
CA TYR A 7 20.90 -10.18 -5.37
C TYR A 7 21.02 -10.66 -6.82
N GLY A 8 21.03 -11.97 -7.04
CA GLY A 8 21.12 -12.58 -8.37
C GLY A 8 19.78 -12.51 -9.11
N LEU A 9 19.47 -11.37 -9.73
CA LEU A 9 18.26 -11.19 -10.52
C LEU A 9 18.40 -11.85 -11.91
N ARG A 10 17.51 -12.78 -12.23
CA ARG A 10 17.38 -13.32 -13.60
C ARG A 10 16.34 -12.50 -14.36
N MET A 11 16.70 -12.04 -15.54
CA MET A 11 15.82 -11.21 -16.36
C MET A 11 16.04 -11.48 -17.86
N PRO A 12 14.99 -11.39 -18.70
CA PRO A 12 15.12 -11.47 -20.15
C PRO A 12 16.09 -10.40 -20.69
N PRO A 13 16.79 -10.69 -21.81
CA PRO A 13 17.77 -9.76 -22.40
C PRO A 13 17.14 -8.40 -22.75
N ASP A 14 15.96 -8.42 -23.38
CA ASP A 14 15.27 -7.20 -23.81
C ASP A 14 14.90 -6.30 -22.62
N LEU A 15 14.49 -6.90 -21.51
CA LEU A 15 14.19 -6.17 -20.28
C LEU A 15 15.45 -5.53 -19.69
N LYS A 16 16.59 -6.23 -19.78
CA LYS A 16 17.87 -5.70 -19.30
C LYS A 16 18.30 -4.51 -20.13
N GLU A 17 18.20 -4.61 -21.45
CA GLU A 17 18.54 -3.52 -22.37
C GLU A 17 17.66 -2.28 -22.12
N ALA A 18 16.35 -2.47 -21.94
CA ALA A 18 15.44 -1.39 -21.60
C ALA A 18 15.80 -0.69 -20.27
N LEU A 19 16.17 -1.47 -19.23
CA LEU A 19 16.61 -0.92 -17.94
C LEU A 19 17.95 -0.21 -18.04
N ASP A 20 18.90 -0.73 -18.82
CA ASP A 20 20.19 -0.08 -19.07
C ASP A 20 20.02 1.28 -19.78
N ALA A 21 19.13 1.34 -20.78
CA ALA A 21 18.79 2.60 -21.45
C ALA A 21 18.17 3.62 -20.50
N SER A 22 17.18 3.18 -19.69
CA SER A 22 16.55 4.01 -18.65
C SER A 22 17.55 4.51 -17.61
N ALA A 23 18.45 3.64 -17.14
CA ALA A 23 19.48 3.99 -16.18
C ALA A 23 20.41 5.08 -16.72
N ARG A 24 20.85 4.95 -17.97
CA ARG A 24 21.69 5.97 -18.64
C ARG A 24 20.96 7.30 -18.77
N GLN A 25 19.68 7.28 -19.18
CA GLN A 25 18.87 8.49 -19.30
C GLN A 25 18.71 9.19 -17.95
N ASN A 26 18.56 8.43 -16.86
CA ASN A 26 18.39 8.96 -15.51
C ASN A 26 19.71 9.25 -14.77
N GLY A 27 20.87 9.04 -15.41
CA GLY A 27 22.19 9.22 -14.77
C GLY A 27 22.43 8.26 -13.59
N ARG A 28 21.80 7.08 -13.60
CA ARG A 28 21.86 6.08 -12.54
C ARG A 28 22.65 4.85 -12.97
N SER A 29 23.19 4.11 -11.99
CA SER A 29 23.65 2.74 -12.25
C SER A 29 22.45 1.83 -12.54
N LEU A 30 22.66 0.73 -13.27
CA LEU A 30 21.60 -0.26 -13.52
C LEU A 30 20.96 -0.75 -12.21
N ASN A 31 21.78 -1.01 -11.18
CA ASN A 31 21.27 -1.44 -9.87
C ASN A 31 20.43 -0.34 -9.20
N SER A 32 20.88 0.92 -9.26
CA SER A 32 20.14 2.06 -8.72
C SER A 32 18.79 2.26 -9.43
N GLU A 33 18.75 2.04 -10.75
CA GLU A 33 17.53 2.13 -11.54
C GLU A 33 16.55 0.98 -11.22
N ILE A 34 17.05 -0.24 -11.06
CA ILE A 34 16.25 -1.40 -10.64
C ILE A 34 15.62 -1.12 -9.27
N VAL A 35 16.41 -0.67 -8.29
CA VAL A 35 15.91 -0.34 -6.95
C VAL A 35 14.87 0.77 -7.01
N ALA A 36 15.11 1.84 -7.78
CA ALA A 36 14.16 2.94 -7.92
C ALA A 36 12.81 2.48 -8.50
N ARG A 37 12.83 1.62 -9.52
CA ARG A 37 11.61 1.08 -10.13
C ARG A 37 10.86 0.12 -9.20
N LEU A 38 11.58 -0.71 -8.46
CA LEU A 38 10.98 -1.58 -7.45
C LEU A 38 10.33 -0.75 -6.33
N GLN A 39 11.03 0.26 -5.84
CA GLN A 39 10.50 1.17 -4.82
C GLN A 39 9.22 1.87 -5.31
N GLN A 40 9.24 2.40 -6.53
CA GLN A 40 8.07 3.03 -7.14
C GLN A 40 6.89 2.05 -7.27
N SER A 41 7.14 0.79 -7.65
CA SER A 41 6.09 -0.23 -7.74
C SER A 41 5.45 -0.52 -6.38
N ILE A 42 6.28 -0.65 -5.33
CA ILE A 42 5.81 -0.92 -3.98
C ILE A 42 5.07 0.28 -3.37
N GLU A 43 5.50 1.50 -3.68
CA GLU A 43 4.81 2.72 -3.29
C GLU A 43 3.47 2.87 -4.00
N ALA A 44 3.40 2.58 -5.31
CA ALA A 44 2.16 2.61 -6.07
C ALA A 44 1.10 1.63 -5.54
N ASP A 45 1.52 0.46 -5.06
CA ASP A 45 0.63 -0.51 -4.40
C ASP A 45 0.14 -0.03 -3.02
N GLN A 46 0.87 0.88 -2.36
CA GLN A 46 0.57 1.42 -1.04
C GLN A 46 -0.10 2.79 -1.07
N THR A 47 -0.08 3.50 -2.20
CA THR A 47 -0.74 4.78 -2.33
C THR A 47 -2.25 4.57 -2.28
N VAL A 48 -2.83 4.98 -1.17
CA VAL A 48 -4.22 5.44 -1.14
C VAL A 48 -4.34 6.49 -2.26
N PRO A 49 -5.30 6.38 -3.20
CA PRO A 49 -5.36 7.28 -4.35
C PRO A 49 -5.24 8.76 -3.93
N ASP A 50 -4.58 9.60 -4.72
CA ASP A 50 -4.28 11.02 -4.41
C ASP A 50 -5.48 11.87 -3.93
N PHE A 51 -6.72 11.41 -4.15
CA PHE A 51 -7.94 12.04 -3.65
C PHE A 51 -8.30 11.70 -2.20
N VAL A 52 -7.57 10.79 -1.54
CA VAL A 52 -7.80 10.46 -0.13
C VAL A 52 -6.89 11.33 0.73
N THR A 53 -7.44 12.46 1.15
CA THR A 53 -6.77 13.31 2.13
C THR A 53 -6.69 12.59 3.49
N PRO A 54 -5.67 12.87 4.32
CA PRO A 54 -5.61 12.35 5.69
C PRO A 54 -6.90 12.61 6.48
N GLU A 55 -7.55 13.74 6.24
CA GLU A 55 -8.82 14.10 6.83
C GLU A 55 -9.94 13.13 6.43
N LEU A 56 -10.04 12.79 5.14
CA LEU A 56 -11.04 11.83 4.64
C LEU A 56 -10.80 10.44 5.22
N TYR A 57 -9.54 10.01 5.32
CA TYR A 57 -9.20 8.73 5.94
C TYR A 57 -9.62 8.68 7.42
N GLN A 58 -9.37 9.75 8.18
CA GLN A 58 -9.82 9.82 9.58
C GLN A 58 -11.35 9.85 9.68
N GLN A 59 -12.04 10.57 8.80
CA GLN A 59 -13.50 10.60 8.79
C GLN A 59 -14.10 9.22 8.53
N VAL A 60 -13.61 8.50 7.50
CA VAL A 60 -14.07 7.13 7.19
C VAL A 60 -13.77 6.18 8.34
N LYS A 61 -12.60 6.31 8.97
CA LYS A 61 -12.23 5.50 10.14
C LYS A 61 -13.18 5.71 11.31
N VAL A 62 -13.49 6.96 11.66
CA VAL A 62 -14.41 7.30 12.77
C VAL A 62 -15.81 6.79 12.47
N LEU A 63 -16.32 6.99 11.25
CA LEU A 63 -17.62 6.47 10.82
C LEU A 63 -17.71 4.94 10.95
N GLY A 64 -16.63 4.23 10.62
CA GLY A 64 -16.55 2.78 10.82
C GLY A 64 -16.70 2.39 12.29
N GLN A 65 -16.01 3.08 13.20
CA GLN A 65 -16.10 2.83 14.64
C GLN A 65 -17.50 3.14 15.19
N GLU A 66 -18.13 4.22 14.75
CA GLU A 66 -19.50 4.57 15.15
C GLU A 66 -20.53 3.54 14.69
N LEU A 67 -20.41 3.06 13.44
CA LEU A 67 -21.28 2.01 12.91
C LEU A 67 -21.15 0.70 13.70
N GLU A 68 -19.94 0.31 14.08
CA GLU A 68 -19.73 -0.85 14.96
C GLU A 68 -20.40 -0.66 16.33
N GLY A 69 -20.24 0.53 16.92
CA GLY A 69 -20.90 0.88 18.18
C GLY A 69 -22.42 0.82 18.08
N LEU A 70 -23.00 1.36 17.02
CA LEU A 70 -24.44 1.33 16.81
C LEU A 70 -24.95 -0.10 16.59
N ARG A 71 -24.25 -0.91 15.80
CA ARG A 71 -24.56 -2.34 15.61
C ARG A 71 -24.51 -3.11 16.93
N ALA A 72 -23.57 -2.81 17.81
CA ALA A 72 -23.51 -3.41 19.15
C ALA A 72 -24.73 -3.04 20.00
N GLN A 73 -25.15 -1.77 19.96
CA GLN A 73 -26.33 -1.29 20.70
C GLN A 73 -27.62 -1.95 20.19
N VAL A 74 -27.81 -2.06 18.88
CA VAL A 74 -28.97 -2.75 18.28
C VAL A 74 -29.04 -4.20 18.77
N ARG A 75 -27.92 -4.94 18.69
CA ARG A 75 -27.85 -6.32 19.20
C ARG A 75 -28.21 -6.41 20.68
N ALA A 76 -27.74 -5.48 21.50
CA ALA A 76 -28.02 -5.48 22.93
C ALA A 76 -29.48 -5.15 23.27
N LEU A 77 -30.18 -4.41 22.40
CA LEU A 77 -31.61 -4.13 22.52
C LEU A 77 -32.43 -5.34 22.08
N GLU A 78 -32.08 -5.97 20.96
CA GLU A 78 -32.74 -7.18 20.45
C GLU A 78 -32.73 -8.33 21.47
N ILE A 79 -31.60 -8.54 22.16
CA ILE A 79 -31.49 -9.53 23.23
C ILE A 79 -32.43 -9.19 24.40
N ARG A 80 -32.52 -7.91 24.78
CA ARG A 80 -33.39 -7.46 25.87
C ARG A 80 -34.88 -7.59 25.53
N THR A 81 -35.26 -7.29 24.30
CA THR A 81 -36.66 -7.41 23.85
C THR A 81 -37.07 -8.87 23.64
N SER A 82 -36.13 -9.75 23.26
CA SER A 82 -36.39 -11.19 23.09
C SER A 82 -36.52 -11.95 24.42
N GLY A 83 -36.02 -11.40 25.52
CA GLY A 83 -36.13 -11.98 26.87
C GLY A 83 -37.38 -11.55 27.67
N GLN A 84 -38.29 -10.76 27.07
CA GLN A 84 -39.56 -10.36 27.69
C GLN A 84 -40.79 -11.12 27.17
N GLY A 85 -40.60 -12.19 26.38
CA GLY A 85 -41.65 -13.07 25.86
C GLY A 85 -41.76 -14.38 26.61
#